data_AF-A0A965U5K8-F1
#
_entry.id   AF-A0A965U5K8-F1
#
_cell.length_a   1.000
_cell.length_b   1.000
_cell.length_c   1.000
_cell.angle_alpha   90.00
_cell.angle_beta   90.00
_cell.angle_gamma   90.00
#
_symmetry.space_group_name_H-M   'P 1'
#
loop_
_entity.id
_entity.type
_entity.pdbx_description
1 polymer ?
#
loop_
_entity_poly.entity_id
_entity_poly.type
_entity_poly.pdbx_seq_one_letter_code
_entity_poly.pdbx_strand_id
1 'polypeptide(L)'
;MLALILNILWFVCGGFFMGLLWFMYGALWSLTIVGLPIGIACFRFGAFVLWPFGRRLVPAQEAGEITLPGTGCMNVLWFVFSGFWL
;
A
#
# COMPACT_ATOMS: atom_id res chain seq x y z
N MET A 1 -16.74 -2.63 18.11
CA MET A 1 -16.74 -1.47 19.04
C MET A 1 -15.32 -1.07 19.44
N LEU A 2 -14.46 -1.98 19.89
CA LEU A 2 -13.06 -1.68 20.27
C LEU A 2 -12.23 -1.06 19.12
N ALA A 3 -12.37 -1.55 17.89
CA ALA A 3 -11.63 -1.05 16.72
C ALA A 3 -11.89 0.43 16.40
N LEU A 4 -13.10 0.95 16.69
CA LEU A 4 -13.42 2.37 16.48
C LEU A 4 -12.64 3.27 17.45
N ILE A 5 -12.58 2.87 18.72
CA ILE A 5 -11.86 3.61 19.76
C ILE A 5 -10.36 3.65 19.46
N LEU A 6 -9.78 2.52 19.05
CA LEU A 6 -8.36 2.46 18.71
C LEU A 6 -8.03 3.21 17.42
N ASN A 7 -8.91 3.20 16.40
CA ASN A 7 -8.70 4.01 15.19
C ASN A 7 -8.76 5.52 15.49
N ILE A 8 -9.66 5.97 16.37
CA ILE A 8 -9.74 7.38 16.78
C ILE A 8 -8.47 7.78 17.57
N LEU A 9 -8.04 6.95 18.52
CA LEU A 9 -6.80 7.17 19.26
C LEU A 9 -5.58 7.22 18.32
N TRP A 10 -5.52 6.30 17.36
CA TRP A 10 -4.47 6.24 16.34
C TRP A 10 -4.44 7.48 15.45
N PHE A 11 -5.62 7.94 15.00
CA PHE A 11 -5.75 9.14 14.19
C PHE A 11 -5.17 10.37 14.89
N VAL A 12 -5.44 10.51 16.20
CA VAL A 12 -4.93 11.61 17.04
C VAL A 12 -3.45 11.45 17.37
N CYS A 13 -2.95 10.23 17.57
CA CYS A 13 -1.53 9.95 17.85
C CYS A 13 -0.59 10.11 16.64
N GLY A 14 -1.10 10.40 15.44
CA GLY A 14 -0.27 10.62 14.24
C GLY A 14 -0.52 9.63 13.10
N GLY A 15 -1.52 8.77 13.21
CA GLY A 15 -1.97 7.89 12.11
C GLY A 15 -2.35 8.65 10.84
N PHE A 16 -2.88 9.88 10.99
CA PHE A 16 -3.18 10.77 9.87
C PHE A 16 -1.92 11.17 9.07
N PHE A 17 -0.85 11.58 9.76
CA PHE A 17 0.41 11.98 9.12
C PHE A 17 1.08 10.80 8.42
N MET A 18 1.07 9.63 9.06
CA MET A 18 1.63 8.41 8.46
C MET A 18 0.86 8.03 7.19
N GLY A 19 -0.47 8.04 7.24
CA GLY A 19 -1.31 7.85 6.06
C GLY A 19 -0.98 8.84 4.93
N LEU A 20 -0.93 10.13 5.26
CA LEU A 20 -0.65 11.20 4.30
C LEU A 20 0.72 11.03 3.62
N LEU A 21 1.76 10.66 4.38
CA LEU A 21 3.08 10.36 3.83
C LEU A 21 3.01 9.22 2.80
N TRP A 22 2.33 8.12 3.12
CA TRP A 22 2.14 7.01 2.18
C TRP A 22 1.37 7.42 0.92
N PHE A 23 0.37 8.31 1.05
CA PHE A 23 -0.32 8.90 -0.10
C PHE A 23 0.61 9.78 -0.94
N MET A 24 1.48 10.59 -0.32
CA MET A 24 2.47 11.41 -1.04
C MET A 24 3.51 10.56 -1.78
N TYR A 25 4.04 9.51 -1.14
CA TYR A 25 4.94 8.56 -1.79
C TYR A 25 4.23 7.79 -2.91
N GLY A 26 2.99 7.34 -2.70
CA GLY A 26 2.19 6.71 -3.74
C GLY A 26 1.96 7.63 -4.94
N ALA A 27 1.69 8.92 -4.70
CA ALA A 27 1.55 9.92 -5.75
C ALA A 27 2.85 10.15 -6.52
N LEU A 28 3.98 10.25 -5.81
CA LEU A 28 5.31 10.41 -6.41
C LEU A 28 5.69 9.20 -7.28
N TRP A 29 5.37 7.97 -6.83
CA TRP A 29 5.61 6.76 -7.62
C TRP A 29 4.64 6.64 -8.80
N SER A 30 3.38 7.09 -8.64
CA SER A 30 2.39 7.10 -9.72
C SER A 30 2.71 8.07 -10.87
N LEU A 31 3.54 9.09 -10.62
CA LEU A 31 4.06 10.00 -11.64
C LEU A 31 5.01 9.31 -12.62
N THR A 32 5.63 8.19 -12.21
CA THR A 32 6.39 7.34 -13.13
C THR A 32 5.42 6.33 -13.76
N ILE A 33 5.33 6.28 -15.09
CA ILE A 33 4.46 5.32 -15.81
C ILE A 33 4.77 3.87 -15.38
N VAL A 34 6.02 3.59 -15.02
CA VAL A 34 6.49 2.30 -14.50
C VAL A 34 6.09 2.06 -13.03
N GLY A 35 5.98 3.13 -12.23
CA GLY A 35 5.60 3.08 -10.83
C GLY A 35 4.10 3.18 -10.57
N LEU A 36 3.25 3.34 -11.58
CA LEU A 36 1.79 3.30 -11.47
C LEU A 36 1.26 2.11 -10.63
N PRO A 37 1.69 0.85 -10.89
CA PRO A 37 1.21 -0.27 -10.10
C PRO A 37 1.84 -0.30 -8.69
N ILE A 38 3.04 0.27 -8.50
CA ILE A 38 3.67 0.44 -7.16
C ILE A 38 2.93 1.51 -6.36
N GLY A 39 2.54 2.61 -6.99
CA GLY A 39 1.78 3.69 -6.41
C GLY A 39 0.44 3.19 -5.88
N ILE A 40 -0.27 2.36 -6.64
CA ILE A 40 -1.52 1.71 -6.20
C ILE A 40 -1.29 0.86 -4.94
N ALA A 41 -0.20 0.10 -4.87
CA ALA A 41 0.16 -0.65 -3.66
C ALA A 41 0.44 0.28 -2.47
N CYS A 42 1.20 1.36 -2.66
CA CYS A 42 1.45 2.38 -1.64
C CYS A 42 0.17 3.07 -1.16
N PHE A 43 -0.79 3.34 -2.05
CA PHE A 43 -2.09 3.91 -1.66
C PHE A 43 -2.91 2.93 -0.82
N ARG A 44 -2.89 1.63 -1.15
CA ARG A 44 -3.54 0.59 -0.33
C ARG A 44 -2.91 0.49 1.05
N PHE A 45 -1.58 0.58 1.12
CA PHE A 45 -0.85 0.65 2.40
C PHE A 45 -1.16 1.92 3.18
N GLY A 46 -1.19 3.09 2.54
CA GLY A 46 -1.54 4.35 3.19
C GLY A 46 -2.96 4.34 3.75
N ALA A 47 -3.90 3.77 2.98
CA ALA A 47 -5.24 3.50 3.48
C ALA A 47 -5.15 2.57 4.69
N PHE A 48 -4.47 1.42 4.60
CA PHE A 48 -4.27 0.45 5.71
C PHE A 48 -3.76 1.12 6.99
N VAL A 49 -2.74 1.95 6.87
CA VAL A 49 -2.11 2.69 7.97
C VAL A 49 -3.05 3.72 8.60
N LEU A 50 -3.96 4.35 7.86
CA LEU A 50 -4.96 5.27 8.44
C LEU A 50 -5.97 4.55 9.35
N TRP A 51 -6.37 3.34 8.98
CA TRP A 51 -7.36 2.55 9.71
C TRP A 51 -6.85 1.11 9.91
N PRO A 52 -5.90 0.90 10.82
CA PRO A 52 -5.28 -0.41 11.02
C PRO A 52 -6.21 -1.37 11.78
N PHE A 53 -7.08 -0.85 12.65
CA PHE A 53 -7.92 -1.68 13.49
C PHE A 53 -9.22 -2.06 12.79
N GLY A 54 -9.50 -3.35 12.70
CA GLY A 54 -10.72 -3.90 12.07
C GLY A 54 -10.55 -4.33 10.61
N ARG A 55 -9.36 -4.20 10.02
CA ARG A 55 -9.06 -4.76 8.70
C ARG A 55 -8.23 -6.03 8.82
N ARG A 56 -8.58 -7.04 8.01
CA ARG A 56 -7.77 -8.24 7.81
C ARG A 56 -6.97 -8.09 6.53
N LEU A 57 -5.71 -8.47 6.58
CA LEU A 57 -4.91 -8.73 5.39
C LEU A 57 -5.41 -10.05 4.79
N VAL A 58 -5.99 -9.97 3.60
CA VAL A 58 -6.47 -11.12 2.84
C VAL A 58 -5.54 -11.24 1.62
N PRO A 59 -5.07 -12.45 1.28
CA PRO A 59 -4.26 -12.65 0.08
C PRO A 59 -5.02 -12.18 -1.16
N ALA A 60 -4.31 -11.53 -2.09
CA ALA A 60 -4.91 -10.93 -3.28
C ALA A 60 -5.68 -11.95 -4.14
N GLN A 61 -5.31 -13.23 -4.07
CA GLN A 61 -5.99 -14.35 -4.73
C GLN A 61 -7.44 -14.54 -4.26
N GLU A 62 -7.75 -14.21 -3.00
CA GLU A 62 -9.09 -14.34 -2.42
C GLU A 62 -9.94 -13.06 -2.59
N ALA A 63 -9.30 -11.92 -2.85
CA ALA A 63 -9.96 -10.62 -2.95
C ALA A 63 -10.65 -10.36 -4.30
N GLY A 64 -10.60 -11.30 -5.25
CA GLY A 64 -11.19 -11.14 -6.58
C GLY A 64 -10.57 -10.01 -7.41
N GLU A 65 -9.45 -9.43 -6.96
CA GLU A 65 -8.68 -8.49 -7.76
C GLU A 65 -8.09 -9.24 -8.95
N ILE A 66 -8.41 -8.77 -10.14
CA ILE A 66 -7.75 -9.20 -11.37
C ILE A 66 -6.26 -9.03 -11.10
N THR A 67 -5.56 -10.14 -10.93
CA THR A 67 -4.11 -10.14 -10.92
C THR A 67 -3.74 -9.81 -12.35
N LEU A 68 -3.68 -8.52 -12.66
CA LEU A 68 -3.24 -8.03 -13.95
C LEU A 68 -1.91 -8.74 -14.21
N PRO A 69 -1.69 -9.30 -15.41
CA PRO A 69 -0.45 -9.99 -15.76
C PRO A 69 0.83 -9.14 -15.52
N GLY A 70 0.69 -7.85 -15.19
CA GLY A 70 1.72 -6.95 -14.70
C GLY A 70 2.30 -7.26 -13.31
N THR A 71 1.70 -8.10 -12.44
CA THR A 71 2.33 -8.49 -11.15
C THR A 71 3.61 -9.31 -11.37
N GLY A 72 3.65 -10.11 -12.45
CA GLY A 72 4.87 -10.78 -12.90
C GLY A 72 5.91 -9.79 -13.44
N CYS A 73 5.49 -8.81 -14.26
CA CYS A 73 6.37 -7.77 -14.78
C CYS A 73 6.95 -6.88 -13.67
N MET A 74 6.19 -6.62 -12.61
CA MET A 74 6.67 -5.89 -11.44
C MET A 74 7.75 -6.66 -10.68
N ASN A 75 7.59 -7.98 -10.55
CA ASN A 75 8.57 -8.83 -9.91
C ASN A 75 9.89 -8.85 -10.72
N VAL A 76 9.79 -8.83 -12.06
CA VAL A 76 10.94 -8.72 -12.96
C VAL A 76 11.62 -7.34 -12.83
N LEU A 77 10.85 -6.25 -12.81
CA LEU A 77 11.39 -4.89 -12.55
C LEU A 77 12.10 -4.80 -11.21
N TRP A 78 11.53 -5.40 -10.17
CA TRP A 78 12.13 -5.47 -8.84
C TRP A 78 13.42 -6.32 -8.84
N PHE A 79 13.45 -7.43 -9.57
CA PHE A 79 14.65 -8.24 -9.75
C PHE A 79 15.76 -7.48 -10.50
N VAL A 80 15.41 -6.66 -11.50
CA VAL A 80 16.38 -5.87 -12.28
C VAL A 80 16.92 -4.68 -11.48
N PHE A 81 16.08 -3.96 -10.73
CA PHE A 81 16.51 -2.80 -9.95
C PHE A 81 17.08 -3.15 -8.57
N SER A 82 16.56 -4.20 -7.92
CA SER A 82 16.85 -4.54 -6.52
C SER A 82 17.52 -5.91 -6.36
N GLY A 83 17.51 -6.78 -7.37
CA GLY A 83 18.12 -8.11 -7.33
C GLY A 83 19.63 -8.15 -7.56
N PHE A 84 20.27 -7.02 -7.88
CA PHE A 84 21.75 -6.94 -7.86
C PHE A 84 22.30 -6.71 -6.43
N TRP A 85 21.42 -6.37 -5.46
CA TRP A 85 21.80 -6.01 -4.10
C TRP A 85 21.27 -6.99 -3.03
N LEU A 86 20.71 -8.13 -3.46
CA LEU A 86 20.12 -9.17 -2.63
C LEU A 86 20.66 -10.54 -3.06
#